data_AF-A0A7Z2S8M7-F1
#
_entry.id   AF-A0A7Z2S8M7-F1
#
_cell.length_a   1.000
_cell.length_b   1.000
_cell.length_c   1.000
_cell.angle_alpha   90.00
_cell.angle_beta   90.00
_cell.angle_gamma   90.00
#
_symmetry.space_group_name_H-M   'P 1'
#
loop_
_entity.id
_entity.type
_entity.pdbx_description
1 polymer ?
#
loop_
_entity_poly.entity_id
_entity_poly.type
_entity_poly.pdbx_seq_one_letter_code
_entity_poly.pdbx_strand_id
1 'polypeptide(L)' 'MFVDFRGDPPPASWPPPRGPLPGPRITRPRERRLMALVALNLILLLVAPIGGATLIVLLFG' A
#
# COMPACT_ATOMS: atom_id res chain seq x y z
N MET A 1 -32.03 47.37 2.45
CA MET A 1 -30.82 47.92 1.79
C MET A 1 -30.17 46.80 1.02
N PHE A 2 -29.74 47.04 -0.22
CA PHE A 2 -29.00 46.06 -1.02
C PHE A 2 -27.51 46.43 -0.98
N VAL A 3 -26.65 45.43 -0.79
CA VAL A 3 -25.19 45.60 -0.84
C VAL A 3 -24.78 45.67 -2.31
N ASP A 4 -24.07 46.73 -2.69
CA ASP A 4 -23.53 46.91 -4.04
C ASP A 4 -22.11 46.29 -4.09
N PHE A 5 -21.94 45.26 -4.92
CA PHE A 5 -20.70 44.49 -5.05
C PHE A 5 -19.80 44.96 -6.20
N ARG A 6 -20.11 46.11 -6.83
CA ARG A 6 -19.38 46.61 -8.02
C ARG A 6 -17.91 46.97 -7.78
N GLY A 7 -17.45 47.02 -6.54
CA GLY A 7 -16.07 47.34 -6.16
C GLY A 7 -15.29 46.22 -5.47
N ASP A 8 -15.93 45.06 -5.22
CA ASP A 8 -15.25 44.00 -4.48
C ASP A 8 -14.28 43.24 -5.40
N PRO A 9 -13.01 43.05 -4.98
CA PRO A 9 -12.09 42.20 -5.71
C PRO A 9 -12.63 40.77 -5.71
N PRO A 10 -12.47 40.02 -6.82
CA PRO A 10 -12.87 38.63 -6.86
C PRO A 10 -12.14 37.85 -5.75
N PRO A 11 -12.83 36.90 -5.10
CA PRO A 11 -12.21 36.09 -4.05
C PRO A 11 -10.96 35.38 -4.59
N ALA A 12 -9.95 35.23 -3.73
CA ALA A 12 -8.71 34.57 -4.10
C ALA A 12 -9.01 33.18 -4.71
N SER A 13 -8.38 32.87 -5.84
CA SER A 13 -8.55 31.59 -6.49
C SER A 13 -8.14 30.47 -5.53
N TRP A 14 -8.96 29.42 -5.46
CA TRP A 14 -8.57 28.22 -4.72
C TRP A 14 -7.27 27.68 -5.33
N PRO A 15 -6.26 27.35 -4.50
CA PRO A 15 -5.07 26.69 -5.01
C PRO A 15 -5.49 25.41 -5.73
N PRO A 16 -4.88 25.09 -6.89
CA PRO A 16 -5.19 23.86 -7.59
C PRO A 16 -4.98 22.67 -6.65
N PRO A 17 -5.80 21.60 -6.77
CA PRO A 17 -5.60 20.38 -6.00
C PRO A 17 -4.14 19.95 -6.14
N ARG A 18 -3.43 19.81 -5.01
CA ARG A 18 -2.08 19.25 -5.04
C ARG A 18 -2.22 17.89 -5.70
N GLY A 19 -1.58 17.70 -6.86
CA GLY A 19 -1.58 16.41 -7.55
C GLY A 19 -1.12 15.30 -6.59
N PRO A 20 -1.45 14.03 -6.88
CA PRO A 20 -1.11 12.92 -6.01
C PRO A 20 0.37 12.96 -5.66
N LEU A 21 0.67 12.96 -4.35
CA LEU A 21 2.04 12.86 -3.85
C LEU A 21 2.68 11.63 -4.49
N PRO A 22 3.94 11.69 -4.96
CA PRO A 22 4.64 10.51 -5.44
C PRO A 22 4.61 9.47 -4.32
N GLY A 23 3.92 8.35 -4.56
CA GLY A 23 3.84 7.28 -3.58
C GLY A 23 5.24 6.79 -3.19
N PRO A 24 5.41 6.17 -2.01
CA PRO A 24 6.72 5.66 -1.58
C PRO A 24 7.32 4.75 -2.65
N ARG A 25 8.40 5.22 -3.31
CA ARG A 25 9.09 4.42 -4.32
C ARG A 25 9.93 3.38 -3.61
N ILE A 26 9.56 2.10 -3.76
CA ILE A 26 10.42 1.00 -3.35
C ILE A 26 11.74 1.10 -4.12
N THR A 27 12.86 1.15 -3.38
CA THR A 27 14.18 1.11 -3.99
C THR A 27 14.45 -0.32 -4.50
N ARG A 28 15.14 -0.47 -5.63
CA ARG A 28 15.45 -1.79 -6.23
C ARG A 28 15.92 -2.88 -5.25
N PRO A 29 16.78 -2.62 -4.25
CA PRO A 29 17.15 -3.65 -3.27
C PRO A 29 16.00 -4.06 -2.33
N ARG A 30 15.06 -3.16 -2.01
CA ARG A 30 13.87 -3.49 -1.21
C ARG A 30 12.89 -4.35 -2.01
N GLU A 31 12.74 -4.07 -3.30
CA GLU A 31 11.91 -4.86 -4.22
C GLU A 31 12.38 -6.32 -4.28
N ARG A 32 13.70 -6.52 -4.43
CA ARG A 32 14.28 -7.87 -4.49
C ARG A 32 14.06 -8.66 -3.20
N ARG A 33 14.16 -8.00 -2.03
CA ARG A 33 13.88 -8.63 -0.73
C ARG A 33 12.40 -8.98 -0.58
N LEU A 34 11.51 -8.07 -0.98
CA LEU A 34 10.07 -8.30 -0.95
C LEU A 34 9.69 -9.49 -1.86
N MET A 35 10.22 -9.53 -3.08
CA MET A 35 10.01 -10.64 -4.00
C MET A 35 10.54 -11.97 -3.46
N ALA A 36 11.71 -11.96 -2.80
CA ALA A 36 12.26 -13.15 -2.16
C ALA A 36 11.35 -13.66 -1.02
N LEU A 37 10.78 -12.77 -0.20
CA LEU A 37 9.84 -13.15 0.86
C LEU A 37 8.54 -13.72 0.30
N VAL A 38 7.99 -13.12 -0.75
CA VAL A 38 6.79 -13.62 -1.43
C VAL A 38 7.06 -15.01 -2.02
N ALA A 39 8.16 -15.18 -2.74
CA ALA A 39 8.54 -16.46 -3.32
C ALA A 39 8.75 -17.54 -2.24
N LEU A 40 9.44 -17.19 -1.14
CA LEU A 40 9.60 -18.09 0.00
C LEU A 40 8.25 -18.52 0.57
N ASN A 41 7.31 -17.59 0.75
CA ASN A 41 5.99 -17.89 1.31
C ASN A 41 5.17 -18.80 0.38
N LEU A 42 5.27 -18.62 -0.94
CA LEU A 42 4.63 -19.50 -1.92
C LEU A 42 5.22 -20.92 -1.89
N ILE A 43 6.53 -21.05 -1.75
CA ILE A 43 7.18 -22.36 -1.56
C ILE A 43 6.71 -22.97 -0.25
N LEU A 44 6.70 -22.18 0.83
CA LEU A 44 6.21 -22.61 2.13
C LEU A 44 4.74 -23.00 2.09
N LEU A 45 3.91 -22.41 1.23
CA LEU A 45 2.52 -22.82 1.06
C LEU A 45 2.40 -24.24 0.47
N LEU A 46 3.41 -24.72 -0.26
CA LEU A 46 3.48 -26.09 -0.77
C LEU A 46 4.13 -27.05 0.23
N VAL A 47 5.12 -26.55 0.98
CA VAL A 47 5.84 -27.32 2.00
C VAL A 47 5.05 -27.43 3.31
N ALA A 48 4.29 -26.41 3.71
CA ALA A 48 3.52 -26.38 4.95
C ALA A 48 2.36 -27.37 4.99
N PRO A 49 1.71 -27.77 3.88
CA PRO A 49 0.86 -28.96 3.87
C PRO A 49 1.66 -30.22 4.22
N ILE A 50 2.89 -30.35 3.73
CA ILE A 50 3.77 -31.50 4.01
C ILE A 50 4.26 -31.46 5.47
N GLY A 51 4.79 -30.33 5.92
CA GLY A 51 5.31 -30.12 7.28
C GLY A 51 4.23 -29.97 8.35
N GLY A 52 3.10 -29.35 8.01
CA GLY A 52 1.93 -29.19 8.86
C GLY A 52 1.19 -30.51 9.06
N ALA A 53 1.02 -31.33 8.01
CA ALA A 53 0.54 -32.70 8.19
C ALA A 53 1.49 -33.49 9.10
N THR A 54 2.80 -33.34 8.93
CA THR A 54 3.79 -34.01 9.80
C THR A 54 3.66 -33.59 11.27
N LEU A 55 3.48 -32.30 11.57
CA LEU A 55 3.28 -31.83 12.95
C LEU A 55 1.92 -32.24 13.53
N ILE A 56 0.85 -32.24 12.73
CA ILE A 56 -0.47 -32.72 13.14
C ILE A 56 -0.44 -34.22 13.42
N VAL A 57 0.20 -35.01 12.55
CA VAL A 57 0.43 -36.45 12.77
C VAL A 57 1.29 -36.70 14.00
N LEU A 58 2.34 -35.91 14.23
CA LEU A 58 3.15 -36.03 15.45
C LEU A 58 2.37 -35.69 16.72
N LEU A 59 1.42 -34.75 16.65
CA LEU A 59 0.66 -34.26 17.81
C LEU A 59 -0.60 -35.08 18.12
N PHE A 60 -1.20 -35.72 17.11
CA PHE A 60 -2.49 -36.41 17.23
C PHE A 60 -2.48 -37.86 16.71
N GLY A 61 -1.34 -38.37 16.24
CA GLY A 61 -1.17 -39.72 15.69
C GLY A 61 -0.52 -40.71 16.64
#